data_AF-A0A7W6C951-F1
#
_entry.id   AF-A0A7W6C951-F1
#
_cell.length_a   1.000
_cell.length_b   1.000
_cell.length_c   1.000
_cell.angle_alpha   90.00
_cell.angle_beta   90.00
_cell.angle_gamma   90.00
#
_symmetry.space_group_name_H-M   'P 1'
#
loop_
_entity.id
_entity.type
_entity.pdbx_description
1 polymer ?
#
loop_
_entity_poly.entity_id
_entity_poly.type
_entity_poly.pdbx_seq_one_letter_code
_entity_poly.pdbx_strand_id
1 'polypeptide(L)' 'MMTEQTSQLLSKIDAFLNDTGMGESYFGKCAVGNSELVGRLRNGGKVLQDTGVKVVSFIEAERLKRNVPEPSPVPEGVS' A
#
# COMPACT_ATOMS: atom_id res chain seq x y z
N MET A 1 12.08 -15.62 3.16
CA MET A 1 10.65 -15.71 3.50
C MET A 1 10.08 -14.30 3.58
N MET A 2 9.01 -14.04 2.81
CA MET A 2 8.17 -12.85 2.95
C MET A 2 7.46 -12.92 4.31
N THR A 3 7.35 -11.80 5.02
CA THR A 3 6.59 -11.77 6.29
C THR A 3 5.12 -11.47 5.99
N GLU A 4 4.20 -11.99 6.79
CA GLU A 4 2.77 -11.71 6.62
C GLU A 4 2.46 -10.20 6.65
N GLN A 5 3.17 -9.45 7.51
CA GLN A 5 3.05 -8.00 7.58
C GLN A 5 3.42 -7.32 6.25
N THR A 6 4.50 -7.78 5.60
CA THR A 6 4.89 -7.26 4.28
C THR A 6 3.81 -7.57 3.23
N SER A 7 3.27 -8.79 3.22
CA SER A 7 2.25 -9.21 2.25
C SER A 7 0.95 -8.41 2.42
N GLN A 8 0.50 -8.20 3.65
CA GLN A 8 -0.68 -7.39 3.95
C GLN A 8 -0.47 -5.93 3.53
N LEU A 9 0.70 -5.36 3.81
CA LEU A 9 1.02 -3.99 3.40
C LEU A 9 1.05 -3.87 1.87
N LEU A 10 1.65 -4.84 1.19
CA LEU A 10 1.72 -4.87 -0.27
C LEU A 10 0.33 -4.94 -0.90
N SER A 11 -0.57 -5.77 -0.38
CA SER A 11 -1.96 -5.86 -0.84
C SER A 11 -2.70 -4.52 -0.72
N LYS A 12 -2.52 -3.80 0.41
CA LYS A 12 -3.09 -2.45 0.59
C LYS A 12 -2.55 -1.44 -0.41
N ILE A 13 -1.23 -1.48 -0.67
CA ILE A 13 -0.58 -0.64 -1.67
C ILE A 13 -1.19 -0.94 -3.04
N ASP A 14 -1.26 -2.20 -3.45
CA ASP A 14 -1.74 -2.60 -4.77
C ASP A 14 -3.19 -2.16 -5.02
N ALA A 15 -4.07 -2.36 -4.03
CA ALA A 15 -5.44 -1.86 -4.10
C ALA A 15 -5.49 -0.33 -4.27
N PHE A 16 -4.68 0.40 -3.50
CA PHE A 16 -4.60 1.86 -3.61
C PHE A 16 -4.09 2.34 -4.97
N LEU A 17 -3.04 1.72 -5.50
CA LEU A 17 -2.51 2.09 -6.82
C LEU A 17 -3.51 1.79 -7.93
N ASN A 18 -4.23 0.66 -7.84
CA ASN A 18 -5.29 0.30 -8.77
C ASN A 18 -6.44 1.33 -8.75
N ASP A 19 -6.93 1.66 -7.55
CA ASP A 19 -8.10 2.56 -7.41
C ASP A 19 -7.79 4.00 -7.82
N THR A 20 -6.55 4.44 -7.62
CA THR A 20 -6.16 5.83 -7.86
C THR A 20 -5.42 6.06 -9.18
N GLY A 21 -5.01 4.99 -9.87
CA GLY A 21 -4.12 5.05 -11.02
C GLY A 21 -2.71 5.61 -10.71
N MET A 22 -2.32 5.66 -9.42
CA MET A 22 -1.03 6.22 -9.01
C MET A 22 0.12 5.27 -9.38
N GLY A 23 1.23 5.82 -9.90
CA GLY A 23 2.43 5.03 -10.19
C GLY A 23 3.20 4.63 -8.92
N GLU A 24 3.73 3.41 -8.86
CA GLU A 24 4.45 2.84 -7.70
C GLU A 24 5.61 3.73 -7.21
N SER A 25 6.43 4.24 -8.12
CA SER A 25 7.57 5.09 -7.76
C SER A 25 7.14 6.44 -7.20
N TYR A 26 6.06 7.00 -7.74
CA TYR A 26 5.50 8.26 -7.24
C TYR A 26 4.87 8.06 -5.85
N PHE A 27 4.13 6.96 -5.67
CA PHE A 27 3.59 6.55 -4.38
C PHE A 27 4.68 6.45 -3.32
N GLY A 28 5.74 5.67 -3.58
CA GLY A 28 6.83 5.47 -2.61
C GLY A 28 7.54 6.78 -2.25
N LYS A 29 7.72 7.68 -3.23
CA LYS A 29 8.27 9.02 -3.00
C LYS A 29 7.36 9.88 -2.12
N CYS A 30 6.05 9.85 -2.33
CA CYS A 30 5.09 10.64 -1.55
C CYS A 30 4.88 10.09 -0.14
N ALA A 31 4.78 8.76 0.00
CA ALA A 31 4.49 8.12 1.28
C ALA A 31 5.67 8.17 2.25
N VAL A 32 6.89 7.89 1.75
CA VAL A 32 8.07 7.72 2.62
C VAL A 32 9.38 8.26 2.03
N GLY A 33 9.33 8.95 0.88
CA GLY A 33 10.53 9.47 0.22
C GLY A 33 11.38 8.40 -0.50
N ASN A 34 10.83 7.22 -0.79
CA ASN A 34 11.56 6.12 -1.43
C ASN A 34 10.79 5.53 -2.61
N SER A 35 11.22 5.84 -3.84
CA SER A 35 10.60 5.37 -5.08
C SER A 35 10.75 3.87 -5.35
N GLU A 36 11.66 3.19 -4.66
CA GLU A 36 11.89 1.75 -4.81
C GLU A 36 11.12 0.92 -3.79
N LEU A 37 10.37 1.56 -2.88
CA LEU A 37 9.67 0.88 -1.79
C LEU A 37 8.84 -0.30 -2.30
N VAL A 38 7.91 -0.06 -3.24
CA VAL A 38 6.97 -1.09 -3.71
C VAL A 38 7.70 -2.23 -4.40
N GLY A 39 8.65 -1.92 -5.29
CA GLY A 39 9.47 -2.93 -5.96
C GLY A 39 10.29 -3.77 -4.98
N ARG A 40 10.84 -3.17 -3.92
CA ARG A 40 11.55 -3.91 -2.86
C ARG A 40 10.60 -4.84 -2.10
N LEU A 41 9.40 -4.39 -1.75
CA LEU A 41 8.41 -5.22 -1.06
C LEU A 41 7.98 -6.41 -1.94
N ARG A 42 7.72 -6.19 -3.23
CA ARG A 42 7.38 -7.24 -4.21
C ARG A 42 8.49 -8.29 -4.35
N ASN A 43 9.74 -7.88 -4.24
CA ASN A 43 10.90 -8.78 -4.27
C ASN A 43 11.19 -9.48 -2.93
N GLY A 44 10.26 -9.46 -1.97
CA GLY A 44 10.44 -10.12 -0.67
C GLY A 44 11.19 -9.28 0.36
N GLY A 45 11.36 -7.97 0.10
CA GLY A 45 11.98 -7.03 1.02
C GLY A 45 11.20 -6.87 2.32
N LYS A 46 11.93 -6.63 3.41
CA LYS A 46 11.31 -6.32 4.70
C LYS A 46 11.01 -4.83 4.80
N VAL A 47 9.88 -4.52 5.44
CA VAL A 47 9.54 -3.16 5.84
C VAL A 47 9.81 -2.99 7.32
N LEU A 48 10.35 -1.84 7.71
CA LEU A 48 10.44 -1.47 9.12
C LEU A 48 9.06 -1.04 9.62
N GLN A 49 8.76 -1.26 10.89
CA GLN A 49 7.46 -0.93 11.49
C GLN A 49 7.08 0.54 11.25
N ASP A 50 8.00 1.48 11.52
CA ASP A 50 7.81 2.92 11.25
C ASP A 50 7.48 3.22 9.79
N THR A 51 8.15 2.54 8.86
CA THR A 51 7.88 2.71 7.42
C THR A 51 6.48 2.20 7.08
N GLY A 52 6.08 1.05 7.64
CA GLY A 52 4.73 0.50 7.47
C GLY A 52 3.65 1.47 7.95
N VAL A 53 3.84 2.07 9.13
CA VAL A 53 2.90 3.08 9.67
C VAL A 53 2.77 4.27 8.73
N LYS A 54 3.88 4.86 8.26
CA LYS A 54 3.84 6.00 7.33
C LYS A 54 3.13 5.68 6.03
N VAL A 55 3.35 4.48 5.48
CA VAL A 55 2.69 4.01 4.27
C VAL A 55 1.18 3.92 4.46
N VAL A 56 0.72 3.30 5.54
CA VAL A 56 -0.72 3.17 5.84
C VAL A 56 -1.35 4.54 6.05
N SER A 57 -0.74 5.41 6.87
CA SER A 57 -1.25 6.77 7.11
C SER A 57 -1.32 7.60 5.82
N PHE A 58 -0.38 7.42 4.89
CA PHE A 58 -0.43 8.08 3.60
C PHE A 58 -1.62 7.59 2.75
N ILE A 59 -1.86 6.28 2.67
CA ILE A 59 -2.97 5.70 1.92
C ILE A 59 -4.31 6.25 2.43
N GLU A 60 -4.54 6.20 3.74
CA GLU A 60 -5.78 6.68 4.37
C GLU A 60 -6.01 8.18 4.10
N ALA A 61 -4.98 9.00 4.30
CA ALA A 61 -5.06 10.44 4.07
C ALA A 61 -5.30 10.79 2.58
N GLU A 62 -4.69 10.05 1.66
CA GLU A 62 -4.80 10.32 0.22
C GLU A 62 -6.15 9.82 -0.35
N ARG A 63 -6.68 8.70 0.14
CA ARG A 63 -8.04 8.24 -0.19
C ARG A 63 -9.09 9.26 0.24
N LEU A 64 -8.97 9.79 1.47
CA LEU A 64 -9.87 10.83 1.99
C LEU A 64 -9.86 12.08 1.10
N LYS A 65 -8.68 12.54 0.67
CA LYS A 65 -8.55 13.72 -0.22
C LYS A 65 -9.16 13.50 -1.60
N ARG A 66 -9.03 12.29 -2.15
CA ARG A 66 -9.49 11.95 -3.50
C ARG A 66 -10.96 11.51 -3.55
N ASN A 67 -11.62 11.41 -2.40
CA ASN A 67 -12.96 10.85 -2.26
C ASN A 67 -13.08 9.44 -2.88
N VAL A 68 -11.99 8.66 -2.74
CA VAL A 68 -11.94 7.26 -3.16
C VAL A 68 -12.32 6.44 -1.92
N PRO A 69 -13.37 5.61 -1.98
CA PRO A 69 -13.74 4.75 -0.86
C PRO A 69 -12.53 3.89 -0.43
N GLU A 70 -12.39 3.62 0.88
CA GLU A 70 -11.55 2.50 1.33
C GLU A 70 -11.94 1.26 0.52
N PRO A 71 -10.99 0.40 0.12
CA PRO A 71 -11.33 -0.80 -0.61
C PRO A 71 -12.32 -1.55 0.27
N SER A 72 -13.57 -1.66 -0.19
CA SER A 72 -14.61 -2.39 0.51
C SER A 72 -13.97 -3.72 0.91
N PRO A 73 -14.03 -4.15 2.19
CA PRO A 73 -13.66 -5.51 2.52
C PRO A 73 -14.52 -6.34 1.58
N VAL A 74 -13.89 -6.98 0.59
CA VAL A 74 -14.59 -7.91 -0.28
C VAL A 74 -15.33 -8.81 0.69
N PRO A 75 -16.67 -8.86 0.68
CA PRO A 75 -17.35 -9.79 1.57
C PRO A 75 -16.79 -11.16 1.19
N GLU A 76 -16.02 -11.76 2.10
CA GLU A 76 -15.72 -13.19 2.05
C GLU A 76 -17.08 -13.88 2.03
N GLY A 77 -17.52 -14.25 0.83
CA GLY A 77 -18.84 -14.78 0.61
C GLY A 77 -18.95 -15.38 -0.77
N VAL A 78 -19.23 -16.67 -0.77
CA VAL A 78 -19.89 -17.47 -1.80
C VAL A 78 -19.02 -18.13 -2.89
N SER A 79 -18.59 -19.35 -2.59
CA SER A 79 -18.91 -20.51 -3.44
C SER A 79 -19.29 -21.69 -2.56
#